data_AF-A0A959EEK4-F1
#
_entry.id   AF-A0A959EEK4-F1
#
_cell.length_a   1.000
_cell.length_b   1.000
_cell.length_c   1.000
_cell.angle_alpha   90.00
_cell.angle_beta   90.00
_cell.angle_gamma   90.00
#
_symmetry.space_group_name_H-M   'P 1'
#
loop_
_entity.id
_entity.type
_entity.pdbx_description
1 polymer ?
#
loop_
_entity_poly.entity_id
_entity_poly.type
_entity_poly.pdbx_seq_one_letter_code
_entity_poly.pdbx_strand_id
1 'polypeptide(L)'
;FIRQPLEPGMEKYMAYLGPGVKGPLKDNYQAGRSVCILVGPEGGFSPAEAQAALSAGFIPVSLGPSRLRTETAGIVACHTINLLNQ
;
A
#
# COMPACT_ATOMS: atom_id res chain seq x y z
N PHE A 1 8.25 -12.67 12.39
CA PHE A 1 7.94 -11.34 11.81
C PHE A 1 8.95 -11.08 10.70
N ILE A 2 8.50 -10.68 9.51
CA ILE A 2 9.34 -10.57 8.31
C ILE A 2 10.57 -9.71 8.62
N ARG A 3 11.75 -10.33 8.60
CA ARG A 3 13.06 -9.71 8.89
C ARG A 3 13.77 -9.27 7.62
N GLN A 4 13.06 -9.18 6.51
CA GLN A 4 13.66 -8.78 5.26
C GLN A 4 13.68 -7.25 5.21
N PRO A 5 14.86 -6.62 5.23
CA PRO A 5 14.94 -5.18 5.06
C PRO A 5 14.37 -4.81 3.70
N LEU A 6 13.60 -3.72 3.65
CA LEU A 6 13.14 -3.15 2.39
C LEU A 6 14.35 -2.72 1.57
N GLU A 7 14.40 -3.13 0.31
CA GLU A 7 15.52 -2.79 -0.57
C GLU A 7 15.62 -1.26 -0.75
N PRO A 8 16.84 -0.70 -0.80
CA PRO A 8 17.03 0.71 -1.11
C PRO A 8 16.37 1.08 -2.45
N GLY A 9 15.60 2.17 -2.47
CA GLY A 9 14.95 2.68 -3.68
C GLY A 9 13.60 2.04 -4.03
N MET A 10 13.12 1.10 -3.20
CA MET A 10 11.78 0.51 -3.29
C MET A 10 10.70 1.55 -2.97
N GLU A 11 9.64 1.59 -3.78
CA GLU A 11 8.47 2.41 -3.49
C GLU A 11 7.66 1.82 -2.32
N LYS A 12 7.12 2.68 -1.46
CA LYS A 12 6.44 2.28 -0.23
C LYS A 12 5.03 2.83 -0.21
N TYR A 13 4.04 1.95 -0.24
CA TYR A 13 2.62 2.32 -0.19
C TYR A 13 1.87 1.64 0.94
N MET A 14 0.84 2.30 1.46
CA MET A 14 -0.10 1.66 2.37
C MET A 14 -1.52 1.79 1.83
N ALA A 15 -2.23 0.66 1.74
CA ALA A 15 -3.63 0.64 1.35
C ALA A 15 -4.47 1.20 2.51
N TYR A 16 -4.92 2.45 2.39
CA TYR A 16 -5.48 3.20 3.51
C TYR A 16 -6.77 3.92 3.12
N LEU A 17 -7.68 4.01 4.09
CA LEU A 17 -8.99 4.66 3.94
C LEU A 17 -9.14 5.91 4.82
N GLY A 18 -8.09 6.27 5.57
CA GLY A 18 -8.10 7.44 6.45
C GLY A 18 -7.59 8.71 5.75
N PRO A 19 -7.27 9.75 6.53
CA PRO A 19 -6.81 11.03 5.97
C PRO A 19 -5.45 10.90 5.28
N GLY A 20 -5.20 11.79 4.32
CA GLY A 20 -3.91 11.92 3.64
C GLY A 20 -3.72 11.03 2.41
N VAL A 21 -4.70 10.21 2.04
CA VAL A 21 -4.68 9.36 0.83
C VAL A 21 -4.41 10.21 -0.42
N LYS A 22 -3.37 9.84 -1.18
CA LYS A 22 -2.89 10.56 -2.38
C LYS A 22 -3.63 10.19 -3.67
N GLY A 23 -4.64 9.32 -3.58
CA GLY A 23 -5.41 8.83 -4.71
C GLY A 23 -5.19 7.34 -4.98
N PRO A 24 -5.61 6.84 -6.16
CA PRO A 24 -5.46 5.45 -6.53
C PRO A 24 -4.00 5.01 -6.65
N LEU A 25 -3.69 3.76 -6.28
CA LEU A 25 -2.34 3.17 -6.43
C LEU A 25 -1.82 3.29 -7.87
N LYS A 26 -2.69 3.07 -8.86
CA LYS A 26 -2.34 3.13 -10.29
C LYS A 26 -1.81 4.49 -10.77
N ASP A 27 -2.17 5.57 -10.08
CA ASP A 27 -1.77 6.92 -10.46
C ASP A 27 -0.52 7.38 -9.69
N ASN A 28 -0.09 6.59 -8.70
CA ASN A 28 1.04 6.92 -7.82
C ASN A 28 2.26 6.01 -8.07
N TYR A 29 2.04 4.76 -8.49
CA TYR A 29 3.12 3.81 -8.75
C TYR A 29 3.80 4.05 -10.11
N GLN A 30 5.13 4.00 -10.13
CA GLN A 30 5.92 4.03 -11.36
C GLN A 30 6.24 2.60 -11.85
N ALA A 31 5.79 2.27 -13.06
CA ALA A 31 6.02 0.97 -13.70
C ALA A 31 7.51 0.57 -13.71
N GLY A 32 7.77 -0.72 -13.50
CA GLY A 32 9.11 -1.32 -13.47
C GLY A 32 9.88 -1.17 -12.15
N ARG A 33 9.30 -0.56 -11.12
CA ARG A 33 9.97 -0.37 -9.82
C ARG A 33 9.61 -1.44 -8.80
N SER A 34 10.58 -1.82 -7.96
CA SER A 34 10.30 -2.62 -6.76
C SER A 34 9.36 -1.85 -5.84
N VAL A 35 8.38 -2.56 -5.26
CA VAL A 35 7.35 -1.95 -4.42
C VAL A 35 7.02 -2.80 -3.20
N CYS A 36 6.78 -2.15 -2.07
CA CYS A 36 6.21 -2.73 -0.86
C CYS A 36 4.87 -2.05 -0.56
N ILE A 37 3.82 -2.86 -0.39
CA ILE A 37 2.48 -2.39 -0.08
C ILE A 37 2.04 -2.97 1.26
N LEU A 38 1.75 -2.11 2.23
CA LEU A 38 1.15 -2.51 3.50
C LEU A 38 -0.37 -2.63 3.34
N VAL A 39 -0.90 -3.75 3.78
CA VAL A 39 -2.34 -4.00 3.89
C VAL A 39 -2.65 -4.21 5.37
N GLY A 40 -3.61 -3.43 5.89
CA GLY A 40 -4.00 -3.51 7.29
C GLY A 40 -4.80 -4.78 7.62
N PRO A 41 -4.91 -5.12 8.90
CA PRO A 41 -5.80 -6.20 9.36
C PRO A 41 -7.28 -5.84 9.10
N GLU A 42 -8.22 -6.74 9.39
CA GLU A 42 -9.65 -6.54 9.07
C GLU A 42 -10.23 -5.25 9.67
N GLY A 43 -9.72 -4.81 10.83
CA GLY A 43 -10.08 -3.53 11.47
C GLY A 43 -9.38 -2.29 10.92
N GLY A 44 -8.50 -2.46 9.93
CA GLY A 44 -7.62 -1.41 9.40
C GLY A 44 -6.43 -1.11 10.30
N PHE A 45 -5.64 -0.10 9.91
CA PHE A 45 -4.53 0.39 10.72
C PHE A 45 -5.05 1.21 11.90
N SER A 46 -4.52 0.95 13.08
CA SER A 46 -4.68 1.87 14.21
C SER A 46 -4.00 3.22 13.92
N PRO A 47 -4.39 4.30 14.62
CA PRO A 47 -3.73 5.60 14.44
C PRO A 47 -2.22 5.55 14.66
N ALA A 48 -1.76 4.75 15.63
CA ALA A 48 -0.34 4.58 15.92
C ALA A 48 0.40 3.85 14.78
N GLU A 49 -0.18 2.79 14.23
CA GLU A 49 0.40 2.07 13.08
C GLU A 49 0.42 2.91 11.81
N ALA A 50 -0.67 3.66 11.55
CA ALA A 50 -0.72 4.58 10.44
C ALA A 50 0.38 5.65 10.55
N GLN A 51 0.54 6.26 11.73
CA GLN A 51 1.60 7.24 11.96
C GLN A 51 3.00 6.62 11.83
N ALA A 52 3.21 5.40 12.30
CA ALA A 52 4.47 4.68 12.14
C ALA A 52 4.79 4.41 10.67
N ALA A 53 3.80 3.97 9.87
CA ALA A 53 3.96 3.76 8.43
C ALA A 53 4.31 5.06 7.71
N LEU A 54 3.59 6.15 7.97
CA LEU A 54 3.87 7.46 7.40
C LEU A 54 5.30 7.94 7.74
N SER A 55 5.71 7.77 9.00
CA SER A 55 7.05 8.13 9.47
C SER A 55 8.16 7.26 8.85
N ALA A 56 7.83 6.03 8.46
CA ALA A 56 8.72 5.14 7.72
C ALA A 56 8.74 5.40 6.19
N GLY A 57 8.02 6.44 5.74
CA GLY A 57 7.97 6.89 4.35
C GLY A 57 6.95 6.16 3.48
N PHE A 58 5.95 5.49 4.07
CA PHE A 58 4.86 4.90 3.31
C PHE A 58 3.87 5.97 2.85
N ILE A 59 3.47 5.89 1.58
CA ILE A 59 2.51 6.79 0.98
C ILE A 59 1.11 6.15 1.03
N PRO A 60 0.10 6.80 1.64
CA PRO A 60 -1.25 6.25 1.69
C PRO A 60 -1.94 6.35 0.33
N VAL A 61 -2.46 5.23 -0.15
CA VAL A 61 -3.15 5.11 -1.45
C VAL A 61 -4.46 4.33 -1.30
N SER A 62 -5.36 4.55 -2.26
CA SER A 62 -6.58 3.77 -2.42
C SER A 62 -6.39 2.64 -3.43
N LEU A 63 -7.05 1.51 -3.19
CA LEU A 63 -7.15 0.39 -4.14
C LEU A 63 -8.43 0.42 -4.99
N GLY A 64 -9.19 1.51 -4.92
CA GLY A 64 -10.45 1.69 -5.62
C GLY A 64 -11.54 2.32 -4.73
N PRO A 65 -12.74 2.52 -5.29
CA PRO A 65 -13.84 3.17 -4.58
C PRO A 65 -14.46 2.28 -3.48
N SER A 66 -14.29 0.96 -3.57
CA SER A 66 -14.89 -0.01 -2.65
C SER A 66 -14.01 -0.26 -1.43
N ARG A 67 -14.66 -0.45 -0.28
CA ARG A 67 -14.00 -0.99 0.92
C ARG A 67 -13.75 -2.49 0.71
N LEU A 68 -12.48 -2.88 0.64
CA LEU A 68 -12.06 -4.27 0.46
C LEU A 68 -11.79 -4.94 1.81
N ARG A 69 -12.05 -6.26 1.89
CA ARG A 69 -11.56 -7.13 2.97
C ARG A 69 -10.03 -7.21 2.90
N THR A 70 -9.36 -7.53 4.01
CA THR A 70 -7.88 -7.60 4.06
C THR A 70 -7.29 -8.52 2.99
N GLU A 71 -7.85 -9.71 2.82
CA GLU A 71 -7.39 -10.69 1.82
C GLU A 71 -7.56 -10.17 0.38
N THR A 72 -8.71 -9.55 0.08
CA THR A 72 -9.02 -9.00 -1.25
C THR A 72 -8.13 -7.80 -1.56
N ALA A 73 -7.86 -6.95 -0.57
CA ALA A 73 -6.95 -5.81 -0.72
C ALA A 73 -5.54 -6.28 -1.13
N GLY A 74 -5.03 -7.36 -0.54
CA GLY A 74 -3.75 -7.95 -0.94
C GLY A 74 -3.73 -8.40 -2.40
N ILE A 75 -4.77 -9.13 -2.83
CA ILE A 75 -4.88 -9.62 -4.22
C ILE A 75 -5.03 -8.46 -5.20
N VAL A 76 -5.87 -7.47 -4.91
CA VAL A 76 -6.09 -6.30 -5.77
C VAL A 76 -4.81 -5.47 -5.89
N ALA A 77 -4.05 -5.30 -4.82
CA ALA A 77 -2.77 -4.60 -4.86
C ALA A 77 -1.77 -5.32 -5.78
N CYS A 78 -1.56 -6.62 -5.58
CA CYS A 78 -0.69 -7.43 -6.43
C CYS A 78 -1.13 -7.41 -7.91
N HIS A 79 -2.42 -7.60 -8.15
CA HIS A 79 -2.99 -7.59 -9.50
C HIS A 79 -2.79 -6.23 -10.19
N THR A 80 -3.02 -5.13 -9.46
CA THR A 80 -2.83 -3.76 -9.97
C THR A 80 -1.38 -3.52 -10.37
N ILE A 81 -0.41 -3.90 -9.53
CA ILE A 81 1.02 -3.77 -9.86
C ILE A 81 1.39 -4.61 -11.08
N ASN A 82 0.89 -5.85 -11.17
CA ASN A 82 1.12 -6.72 -12.32
C ASN A 82 0.53 -6.14 -13.61
N LEU A 83 -0.64 -5.49 -13.57
CA LEU A 83 -1.21 -4.83 -14.74
C LEU A 83 -0.41 -3.60 -15.18
N LEU A 84 0.12 -2.83 -14.24
CA LEU A 84 0.92 -1.62 -14.54
C LEU A 84 2.33 -1.94 -15.05
N ASN A 85 2.82 -3.16 -14.83
CA ASN A 85 4.11 -3.65 -15.30
C ASN A 85 4.03 -4.45 -16.62
N GLN A 86 2.83 -4.61 -17.19
CA GLN A 86 2.64 -5.16 -18.54
C GLN A 86 2.71 -4.03 -19.57
#